data_AF-A0A6A9V0F1-F1
#
_entry.id   AF-A0A6A9V0F1-F1
#
_cell.length_a   1.000
_cell.length_b   1.000
_cell.length_c   1.000
_cell.angle_alpha   90.00
_cell.angle_beta   90.00
_cell.angle_gamma   90.00
#
_symmetry.space_group_name_H-M   'P 1'
#
loop_
_entity.id
_entity.type
_entity.pdbx_description
1 polymer ?
#
loop_
_entity_poly.entity_id
_entity_poly.type
_entity_poly.pdbx_seq_one_letter_code
_entity_poly.pdbx_strand_id
1 'polypeptide(L)'
;MGFSRYALGLIGATAVAAGVSIGVSQAVEDRHVMVVRVIDGDTIEVDEDGQTVVVRLMNVDTPETRHPDEPVGCLGPEATKFLEQLLPAGTGVELRTDTVELDRYGRTVAGVFLTDTLINAEIARAGFGRAVTYDGQDDYFDEVAAAEAAARDAAVGGWHPTLECSPVTQVATVADDLDAAEAAAAAVAAEVDVEDTLEVDAVIALQEAAEALAETLNESSRLDNTMRASSWMFRDGDAVIASRETLARHHNEAVTSYAELLDVRDDAAAVIEEQQLAERQRQVDAIVNGWWDDFETRHAALLREEAEAAAAAEEAARQAAAEEDEQQSYDDSSEGASGNDSYDSGDGQSGGGGGPGYTGNRCYNPGGKTYRPC
;
A
#
# COMPACT_ATOMS: atom_id res chain seq x y z
N MET A 1 34.61 -0.51 -111.74
CA MET A 1 35.39 -0.91 -110.55
C MET A 1 35.47 0.32 -109.66
N GLY A 2 34.99 0.41 -108.43
CA GLY A 2 34.43 -0.50 -107.45
C GLY A 2 34.60 0.19 -106.10
N PHE A 3 33.50 0.35 -105.36
CA PHE A 3 33.37 0.59 -103.91
C PHE A 3 34.04 1.83 -103.27
N SER A 4 33.31 2.82 -102.73
CA SER A 4 32.44 2.81 -101.52
C SER A 4 33.22 3.04 -100.22
N ARG A 5 32.88 4.09 -99.45
CA ARG A 5 32.12 4.03 -98.18
C ARG A 5 32.18 5.36 -97.38
N TYR A 6 31.06 5.61 -96.72
CA TYR A 6 30.60 6.78 -95.94
C TYR A 6 31.03 6.77 -94.46
N ALA A 7 30.75 7.90 -93.77
CA ALA A 7 30.21 8.08 -92.38
C ALA A 7 31.06 9.05 -91.53
N LEU A 8 30.59 9.91 -90.60
CA LEU A 8 29.29 10.38 -90.06
C LEU A 8 29.61 11.47 -89.00
N GLY A 9 28.66 12.34 -88.63
CA GLY A 9 28.69 13.15 -87.38
C GLY A 9 27.68 14.32 -87.39
N LEU A 10 26.44 14.13 -86.90
CA LEU A 10 25.88 14.41 -85.56
C LEU A 10 25.68 15.90 -85.22
N ILE A 11 24.41 16.32 -85.14
CA ILE A 11 23.93 17.61 -84.57
C ILE A 11 22.97 17.27 -83.42
N GLY A 12 23.19 17.86 -82.25
CA GLY A 12 22.30 17.77 -81.08
C GLY A 12 21.25 18.88 -81.06
N ALA A 13 20.06 18.55 -80.56
CA ALA A 13 18.96 19.49 -80.32
C ALA A 13 18.44 19.34 -78.88
N THR A 14 18.43 20.45 -78.15
CA THR A 14 17.85 20.61 -76.81
C THR A 14 16.37 20.99 -76.90
N ALA A 15 15.51 20.30 -76.15
CA ALA A 15 14.08 20.61 -76.02
C ALA A 15 13.77 21.25 -74.65
N VAL A 16 12.96 22.31 -74.65
CA VAL A 16 12.43 22.99 -73.47
C VAL A 16 11.04 22.44 -73.18
N ALA A 17 10.80 21.92 -71.98
CA ALA A 17 9.49 21.47 -71.51
C ALA A 17 8.87 22.55 -70.60
N ALA A 18 7.71 23.07 -71.00
CA ALA A 18 6.87 23.92 -70.16
C ALA A 18 5.97 23.03 -69.28
N GLY A 19 6.15 23.10 -67.97
CA GLY A 19 5.29 22.39 -67.01
C GLY A 19 3.99 23.16 -66.77
N VAL A 20 2.86 22.52 -67.07
CA VAL A 20 1.53 22.96 -66.62
C VAL A 20 1.31 22.37 -65.23
N SER A 21 1.16 23.22 -64.22
CA SER A 21 0.75 22.82 -62.88
C SER A 21 -0.77 22.66 -62.86
N ILE A 22 -1.25 21.42 -62.90
CA ILE A 22 -2.65 21.10 -62.59
C ILE A 22 -2.77 21.08 -61.08
N GLY A 23 -3.44 22.07 -60.50
CA GLY A 23 -3.86 22.02 -59.10
C GLY A 23 -4.95 20.97 -58.95
N VAL A 24 -4.63 19.86 -58.29
CA VAL A 24 -5.62 18.89 -57.84
C VAL A 24 -6.20 19.45 -56.55
N SER A 25 -7.36 20.09 -56.61
CA SER A 25 -8.24 20.16 -55.44
C SER A 25 -8.70 18.74 -55.17
N GLN A 26 -8.26 18.15 -54.06
CA GLN A 26 -8.85 16.92 -53.56
C GLN A 26 -10.28 17.28 -53.14
N ALA A 27 -11.26 16.62 -53.76
CA ALA A 27 -12.66 16.83 -53.44
C ALA A 27 -12.99 16.10 -52.13
N VAL A 28 -13.83 16.71 -51.30
CA VAL A 28 -14.59 16.02 -50.25
C VAL A 28 -15.30 14.83 -50.91
N GLU A 29 -14.95 13.60 -50.52
CA GLU A 29 -15.62 12.40 -51.04
C GLU A 29 -16.83 12.09 -50.16
N ASP A 30 -18.02 12.35 -50.68
CA ASP A 30 -19.28 11.91 -50.08
C ASP A 30 -19.41 10.39 -50.29
N ARG A 31 -19.35 9.61 -49.20
CA ARG A 31 -19.36 8.14 -49.22
C ARG A 31 -20.59 7.59 -48.53
N HIS A 32 -21.39 6.81 -49.25
CA HIS A 32 -22.55 6.12 -48.67
C HIS A 32 -22.13 4.75 -48.12
N VAL A 33 -22.32 4.56 -46.81
CA VAL A 33 -21.90 3.35 -46.08
C VAL A 33 -23.04 2.82 -45.21
N MET A 34 -22.89 1.59 -44.71
CA MET A 34 -23.86 0.95 -43.82
C MET A 34 -23.32 0.80 -42.42
N VAL A 35 -24.05 1.23 -41.39
CA VAL A 35 -23.65 1.06 -39.99
C VAL A 35 -23.69 -0.42 -39.61
N VAL A 36 -22.56 -0.95 -39.15
CA VAL A 36 -22.43 -2.31 -38.61
C VAL A 36 -22.83 -2.31 -37.13
N ARG A 37 -22.26 -1.40 -36.34
CA ARG A 37 -22.56 -1.23 -34.91
C ARG A 37 -22.03 0.11 -34.40
N VAL A 38 -22.52 0.52 -33.24
CA VAL A 38 -21.95 1.62 -32.45
C VAL A 38 -20.89 1.06 -31.51
N ILE A 39 -19.77 1.76 -31.33
CA ILE A 39 -18.68 1.38 -30.43
C ILE A 39 -18.83 2.12 -29.09
N ASP A 40 -18.98 3.44 -29.15
CA ASP A 40 -19.20 4.37 -28.02
C ASP A 40 -19.99 5.61 -28.51
N GLY A 41 -20.07 6.67 -27.69
CA GLY A 41 -20.90 7.85 -27.95
C GLY A 41 -20.51 8.68 -29.18
N ASP A 42 -19.33 8.47 -29.77
CA ASP A 42 -18.87 9.23 -30.94
C ASP A 42 -18.06 8.39 -31.93
N THR A 43 -18.09 7.06 -31.79
CA THR A 43 -17.40 6.13 -32.69
C THR A 43 -18.36 5.05 -33.17
N ILE A 44 -18.42 4.87 -34.49
CA ILE A 44 -19.21 3.82 -35.16
C ILE A 44 -18.31 2.92 -35.99
N GLU A 45 -18.80 1.71 -36.24
CA GLU A 45 -18.21 0.78 -37.20
C GLU A 45 -19.16 0.68 -38.40
N VAL A 46 -18.62 0.81 -39.61
CA VAL A 46 -19.39 0.81 -40.86
C VAL A 46 -18.83 -0.23 -41.85
N ASP A 47 -19.69 -0.68 -42.76
CA ASP A 47 -19.34 -1.46 -43.93
C ASP A 47 -19.23 -0.52 -45.13
N GLU A 48 -18.00 -0.40 -45.64
CA GLU A 48 -17.65 0.37 -46.83
C GLU A 48 -17.16 -0.61 -47.89
N ASP A 49 -18.02 -0.91 -48.87
CA ASP A 49 -17.75 -1.85 -49.96
C ASP A 49 -17.23 -3.23 -49.51
N GLY A 50 -17.79 -3.77 -48.41
CA GLY A 50 -17.40 -5.06 -47.83
C GLY A 50 -16.19 -5.00 -46.91
N GLN A 51 -15.67 -3.80 -46.61
CA GLN A 51 -14.62 -3.57 -45.62
C GLN A 51 -15.19 -2.93 -44.37
N THR A 52 -14.84 -3.48 -43.21
CA THR A 52 -15.19 -2.90 -41.91
C THR A 52 -14.26 -1.74 -41.58
N VAL A 53 -14.82 -0.55 -41.46
CA VAL A 53 -14.09 0.70 -41.16
C VAL A 53 -14.60 1.28 -39.86
N VAL A 54 -13.68 1.74 -39.00
CA VAL A 54 -14.02 2.45 -37.76
C VAL A 54 -14.01 3.95 -38.03
N VAL A 55 -15.12 4.62 -37.71
CA VAL A 55 -15.35 6.03 -37.95
C VAL A 55 -15.52 6.77 -36.62
N ARG A 56 -14.66 7.77 -36.38
CA ARG A 56 -14.79 8.76 -35.30
C ARG A 56 -15.56 9.96 -35.83
N LEU A 57 -16.63 10.34 -35.13
CA LEU A 57 -17.47 11.47 -35.50
C LEU A 57 -16.68 12.78 -35.33
N MET A 58 -16.47 13.50 -36.43
CA MET A 58 -15.75 14.77 -36.46
C MET A 58 -16.39 15.84 -35.56
N ASN A 59 -15.55 16.66 -34.94
CA ASN A 59 -15.92 17.83 -34.13
C ASN A 59 -16.82 17.62 -32.90
N VAL A 60 -17.17 16.39 -32.54
CA VAL A 60 -17.90 16.07 -31.30
C VAL A 60 -17.07 15.14 -30.43
N ASP A 61 -17.04 15.35 -29.12
CA ASP A 61 -16.36 14.47 -28.16
C ASP A 61 -17.32 14.09 -27.03
N THR A 62 -17.42 12.80 -26.74
CA THR A 62 -18.34 12.24 -25.76
C THR A 62 -17.60 11.62 -24.57
N PRO A 63 -18.25 11.47 -23.40
CA PRO A 63 -17.64 10.79 -22.26
C PRO A 63 -17.25 9.35 -22.61
N GLU A 64 -15.97 9.03 -22.41
CA GLU A 64 -15.37 7.74 -22.75
C GLU A 64 -15.96 6.59 -21.91
N THR A 65 -16.13 5.40 -22.51
CA THR A 65 -16.74 4.22 -21.86
C THR A 65 -15.85 2.98 -21.85
N ARG A 66 -14.74 2.98 -22.60
CA ARG A 66 -13.93 1.79 -22.90
C ARG A 66 -12.44 1.95 -22.59
N HIS A 67 -12.00 3.06 -22.01
CA HIS A 67 -10.58 3.24 -21.67
C HIS A 67 -10.19 2.31 -20.52
N PRO A 68 -9.12 1.49 -20.66
CA PRO A 68 -8.79 0.44 -19.68
C PRO A 68 -8.35 0.98 -18.32
N ASP A 69 -7.76 2.18 -18.30
CA ASP A 69 -7.18 2.79 -17.11
C ASP A 69 -8.02 3.94 -16.54
N GLU A 70 -9.19 4.24 -17.14
CA GLU A 70 -10.04 5.35 -16.70
C GLU A 70 -11.45 4.85 -16.33
N PRO A 71 -12.11 5.47 -15.34
CA PRO A 71 -13.50 5.17 -15.05
C PRO A 71 -14.41 5.54 -16.23
N VAL A 72 -15.54 4.86 -16.34
CA VAL A 72 -16.58 5.22 -17.31
C VAL A 72 -17.03 6.66 -17.06
N GLY A 73 -16.94 7.49 -18.10
CA GLY A 73 -17.35 8.89 -18.05
C GLY A 73 -18.85 9.02 -17.75
N CYS A 74 -19.19 10.03 -16.94
CA CYS A 74 -20.58 10.37 -16.65
C CYS A 74 -21.36 10.61 -17.95
N LEU A 75 -22.50 9.94 -18.11
CA LEU A 75 -23.31 9.89 -19.35
C LEU A 75 -22.69 9.19 -20.55
N GLY A 76 -21.55 8.52 -20.43
CA GLY A 76 -20.94 7.77 -21.53
C GLY A 76 -21.83 6.62 -22.07
N PRO A 77 -22.37 5.75 -21.21
CA PRO A 77 -23.31 4.70 -21.64
C PRO A 77 -24.58 5.27 -22.28
N GLU A 78 -25.08 6.39 -21.76
CA GLU A 78 -26.24 7.11 -22.28
C GLU A 78 -25.96 7.72 -23.66
N ALA A 79 -24.77 8.28 -23.87
CA ALA A 79 -24.31 8.79 -25.17
C ALA A 79 -24.23 7.66 -26.21
N THR A 80 -23.62 6.53 -25.84
CA THR A 80 -23.56 5.32 -26.68
C THR A 80 -24.97 4.86 -27.07
N LYS A 81 -25.86 4.73 -26.08
CA LYS A 81 -27.25 4.30 -26.30
C LYS A 81 -28.04 5.29 -27.15
N PHE A 82 -27.78 6.59 -27.01
CA PHE A 82 -28.40 7.62 -27.84
C PHE A 82 -27.97 7.47 -29.30
N LEU A 83 -26.68 7.26 -29.55
CA LEU A 83 -26.17 7.03 -30.90
C LEU A 83 -26.71 5.73 -31.49
N GLU A 84 -26.84 4.65 -30.71
CA GLU A 84 -27.48 3.40 -31.14
C GLU A 84 -28.95 3.58 -31.56
N GLN A 85 -29.67 4.50 -30.93
CA GLN A 85 -31.07 4.81 -31.29
C GLN A 85 -31.17 5.59 -32.60
N LEU A 86 -30.20 6.48 -32.87
CA LEU A 86 -30.14 7.23 -34.12
C LEU A 86 -29.64 6.37 -35.28
N LEU A 87 -28.66 5.52 -35.02
CA LEU A 87 -27.93 4.71 -36.00
C LEU A 87 -27.97 3.22 -35.65
N PRO A 88 -29.15 2.57 -35.63
CA PRO A 88 -29.22 1.12 -35.45
C PRO A 88 -28.46 0.40 -36.57
N ALA A 89 -27.97 -0.81 -36.28
CA ALA A 89 -27.26 -1.63 -37.27
C ALA A 89 -28.10 -1.80 -38.56
N GLY A 90 -27.46 -1.61 -39.71
CA GLY A 90 -28.10 -1.56 -41.02
C GLY A 90 -28.67 -0.19 -41.40
N THR A 91 -28.36 0.87 -40.65
CA THR A 91 -28.67 2.25 -41.06
C THR A 91 -27.71 2.70 -42.15
N GLY A 92 -28.22 3.24 -43.26
CA GLY A 92 -27.41 3.87 -44.30
C GLY A 92 -27.09 5.31 -43.93
N VAL A 93 -25.82 5.68 -43.96
CA VAL A 93 -25.34 7.03 -43.65
C VAL A 93 -24.42 7.53 -44.76
N GLU A 94 -24.28 8.85 -44.83
CA GLU A 94 -23.31 9.52 -45.69
C GLU A 94 -22.15 10.01 -44.82
N LEU A 95 -20.93 9.60 -45.16
CA LEU A 95 -19.70 10.09 -44.56
C LEU A 95 -19.15 11.23 -45.42
N ARG A 96 -18.81 12.33 -44.77
CA ARG A 96 -18.10 13.46 -45.38
C ARG A 96 -16.78 13.69 -44.65
N THR A 97 -15.67 13.55 -45.37
CA THR A 97 -14.31 13.69 -44.83
C THR A 97 -13.58 14.93 -45.35
N ASP A 98 -12.64 15.43 -44.57
CA ASP A 98 -11.69 16.46 -44.99
C ASP A 98 -10.38 15.83 -45.53
N THR A 99 -9.45 16.66 -45.95
CA THR A 99 -8.09 16.36 -46.41
C THR A 99 -7.31 15.42 -45.49
N VAL A 100 -7.60 15.42 -44.17
CA VAL A 100 -7.01 14.49 -43.19
C VAL A 100 -8.04 13.45 -42.80
N GLU A 101 -8.04 12.33 -43.51
CA GLU A 101 -9.08 11.30 -43.31
C GLU A 101 -8.89 10.45 -42.05
N LEU A 102 -7.66 10.30 -41.56
CA LEU A 102 -7.34 9.37 -40.47
C LEU A 102 -6.80 10.10 -39.25
N ASP A 103 -7.30 9.75 -38.07
CA ASP A 103 -6.71 10.19 -36.82
C ASP A 103 -5.41 9.43 -36.49
N ARG A 104 -4.73 9.85 -35.42
CA ARG A 104 -3.50 9.20 -34.91
C ARG A 104 -3.65 7.71 -34.54
N TYR A 105 -4.88 7.21 -34.44
CA TYR A 105 -5.20 5.81 -34.14
C TYR A 105 -5.61 5.03 -35.39
N GLY A 106 -5.64 5.67 -36.57
CA GLY A 106 -6.01 5.07 -37.84
C GLY A 106 -7.52 4.94 -38.04
N ARG A 107 -8.35 5.68 -37.28
CA ARG A 107 -9.80 5.75 -37.49
C ARG A 107 -10.12 6.81 -38.53
N THR A 108 -11.13 6.55 -39.35
CA THR A 108 -11.68 7.55 -40.27
C THR A 108 -12.36 8.66 -39.48
N VAL A 109 -12.04 9.93 -39.74
CA VAL A 109 -12.69 11.08 -39.10
C VAL A 109 -13.68 11.69 -40.08
N ALA A 110 -14.97 11.68 -39.74
CA ALA A 110 -16.02 12.10 -40.69
C ALA A 110 -17.19 12.84 -40.02
N GLY A 111 -17.79 13.77 -40.76
CA GLY A 111 -19.18 14.18 -40.52
C GLY A 111 -20.11 13.04 -40.93
N VAL A 112 -20.97 12.60 -40.01
CA VAL A 112 -21.91 11.49 -40.25
C VAL A 112 -23.30 12.06 -40.46
N PHE A 113 -23.82 11.90 -41.67
CA PHE A 113 -25.13 12.39 -42.06
C PHE A 113 -26.13 11.24 -42.17
N LEU A 114 -27.27 11.38 -41.48
CA LEU A 114 -28.46 10.58 -41.71
C LEU A 114 -29.42 11.43 -42.53
N THR A 115 -29.54 11.15 -43.83
CA THR A 115 -30.23 12.07 -44.76
C THR A 115 -29.56 13.46 -44.70
N ASP A 116 -30.27 14.52 -44.31
CA ASP A 116 -29.73 15.87 -44.22
C ASP A 116 -29.36 16.28 -42.77
N THR A 117 -29.41 15.34 -41.82
CA THR A 117 -29.15 15.60 -40.39
C THR A 117 -27.73 15.18 -40.03
N LEU A 118 -26.94 16.14 -39.54
CA LEU A 118 -25.61 15.88 -38.99
C LEU A 118 -25.73 15.23 -37.59
N ILE A 119 -25.45 13.93 -37.50
CA ILE A 119 -25.54 13.17 -36.24
C ILE A 119 -24.57 13.71 -35.18
N ASN A 120 -23.41 14.21 -35.60
CA ASN A 120 -22.41 14.82 -34.73
C ASN A 120 -23.01 15.96 -33.90
N ALA A 121 -23.84 16.81 -34.53
CA ALA A 121 -24.55 17.90 -33.85
C ALA A 121 -25.73 17.40 -33.00
N GLU A 122 -26.41 16.31 -33.39
CA GLU A 122 -27.48 15.73 -32.56
C GLU A 122 -26.98 15.21 -31.22
N ILE A 123 -25.78 14.61 -31.18
CA ILE A 123 -25.13 14.16 -29.93
C ILE A 123 -24.89 15.36 -29.00
N ALA A 124 -24.33 16.46 -29.52
CA ALA A 124 -24.10 17.67 -28.74
C ALA A 124 -25.43 18.32 -28.30
N ARG A 125 -26.45 18.34 -29.16
CA ARG A 125 -27.78 18.89 -28.88
C ARG A 125 -28.50 18.14 -27.76
N ALA A 126 -28.30 16.84 -27.66
CA ALA A 126 -28.81 16.02 -26.56
C ALA A 126 -28.03 16.21 -25.24
N GLY A 127 -26.93 16.98 -25.26
CA GLY A 127 -26.06 17.21 -24.11
C GLY A 127 -25.12 16.05 -23.81
N PHE A 128 -24.85 15.19 -24.79
CA PHE A 128 -23.97 14.02 -24.63
C PHE A 128 -22.55 14.24 -25.14
N GLY A 129 -22.27 15.33 -25.85
CA GLY A 129 -20.94 15.64 -26.33
C GLY A 129 -20.65 17.12 -26.44
N ARG A 130 -19.37 17.45 -26.64
CA ARG A 130 -18.88 18.82 -26.81
C ARG A 130 -18.33 19.06 -28.19
N ALA A 131 -18.39 20.32 -28.62
CA ALA A 131 -17.68 20.78 -29.79
C ALA A 131 -16.16 20.81 -29.53
N VAL A 132 -15.41 20.14 -30.38
CA VAL A 132 -13.94 20.08 -30.34
C VAL A 132 -13.35 20.18 -31.74
N THR A 133 -12.09 20.56 -31.84
CA THR A 133 -11.33 20.52 -33.11
C THR A 133 -10.16 19.57 -32.94
N TYR A 134 -9.95 18.66 -33.90
CA TYR A 134 -8.80 17.76 -33.93
C TYR A 134 -7.91 18.11 -35.12
N ASP A 135 -6.64 18.39 -34.87
CA ASP A 135 -5.63 18.66 -35.90
C ASP A 135 -6.03 19.75 -36.92
N GLY A 136 -6.85 20.71 -36.49
CA GLY A 136 -7.33 21.83 -37.31
C GLY A 136 -8.56 21.54 -38.16
N GLN A 137 -9.13 20.33 -38.10
CA GLN A 137 -10.40 20.00 -38.75
C GLN A 137 -11.56 20.66 -37.99
N ASP A 138 -12.28 21.57 -38.64
CA ASP A 138 -13.36 22.37 -38.06
C ASP A 138 -14.61 22.50 -38.94
N ASP A 139 -14.72 21.70 -40.02
CA ASP A 139 -15.80 21.73 -41.00
C ASP A 139 -17.22 21.76 -40.38
N TYR A 140 -17.40 21.03 -39.28
CA TYR A 140 -18.69 20.92 -38.58
C TYR A 140 -18.66 21.56 -37.19
N PHE A 141 -17.57 22.22 -36.82
CA PHE A 141 -17.37 22.77 -35.47
C PHE A 141 -18.46 23.77 -35.10
N ASP A 142 -18.77 24.74 -35.98
CA ASP A 142 -19.75 25.79 -35.69
C ASP A 142 -21.16 25.22 -35.45
N GLU A 143 -21.56 24.20 -36.22
CA GLU A 143 -22.87 23.55 -36.06
C GLU A 143 -22.94 22.75 -34.75
N VAL A 144 -21.88 21.99 -34.43
CA VAL A 144 -21.78 21.24 -33.18
C VAL A 144 -21.70 22.19 -31.98
N ALA A 145 -21.00 23.31 -32.09
CA ALA A 145 -20.88 24.33 -31.04
C ALA A 145 -22.23 25.02 -30.78
N ALA A 146 -22.99 25.32 -31.83
CA ALA A 146 -24.34 25.86 -31.69
C ALA A 146 -25.29 24.85 -31.03
N ALA A 147 -25.16 23.57 -31.36
CA ALA A 147 -25.91 22.49 -30.73
C ALA A 147 -25.55 22.31 -29.23
N GLU A 148 -24.26 22.36 -28.90
CA GLU A 148 -23.77 22.36 -27.51
C GLU A 148 -24.34 23.55 -26.72
N ALA A 149 -24.33 24.76 -27.30
CA ALA A 149 -24.88 25.96 -26.66
C ALA A 149 -26.39 25.81 -26.38
N ALA A 150 -27.16 25.25 -27.31
CA ALA A 150 -28.58 24.98 -27.10
C ALA A 150 -28.81 23.96 -25.97
N ALA A 151 -27.96 22.94 -25.86
CA ALA A 151 -28.04 21.96 -24.79
C ALA A 151 -27.72 22.57 -23.41
N ARG A 152 -26.74 23.48 -23.36
CA ARG A 152 -26.41 24.28 -22.16
C ARG A 152 -27.58 25.15 -21.72
N ASP A 153 -28.17 25.92 -22.64
CA ASP A 153 -29.30 26.81 -22.34
C ASP A 153 -30.54 26.03 -21.87
N ALA A 154 -30.73 24.81 -22.39
CA ALA A 154 -31.82 23.93 -21.99
C ALA A 154 -31.51 23.08 -20.74
N ALA A 155 -30.27 23.14 -20.21
CA ALA A 155 -29.79 22.33 -19.09
C ALA A 155 -30.05 20.81 -19.26
N VAL A 156 -29.82 20.29 -20.46
CA VAL A 156 -30.03 18.85 -20.79
C VAL A 156 -28.72 18.07 -20.80
N GLY A 157 -28.81 16.75 -20.58
CA GLY A 157 -27.65 15.86 -20.57
C GLY A 157 -26.62 16.29 -19.53
N GLY A 158 -25.35 16.40 -19.94
CA GLY A 158 -24.22 16.80 -19.11
C GLY A 158 -24.33 18.19 -18.49
N TRP A 159 -25.26 19.01 -18.99
CA TRP A 159 -25.49 20.38 -18.54
C TRP A 159 -26.54 20.49 -17.41
N HIS A 160 -27.14 19.38 -17.00
CA HIS A 160 -28.13 19.39 -15.93
C HIS A 160 -27.47 19.70 -14.56
N PRO A 161 -27.95 20.70 -13.80
CA PRO A 161 -27.26 21.21 -12.61
C PRO A 161 -27.18 20.22 -11.44
N THR A 162 -28.01 19.19 -11.43
CA THR A 162 -28.04 18.16 -10.37
C THR A 162 -27.74 16.78 -10.93
N LEU A 163 -26.97 16.68 -12.02
CA LEU A 163 -26.55 15.41 -12.59
C LEU A 163 -25.69 14.66 -11.56
N GLU A 164 -26.20 13.55 -11.02
CA GLU A 164 -25.55 12.82 -9.92
C GLU A 164 -24.16 12.30 -10.26
N CYS A 165 -23.98 11.78 -11.48
CA CYS A 165 -22.66 11.31 -11.92
C CYS A 165 -21.69 12.45 -12.25
N SER A 166 -22.14 13.71 -12.25
CA SER A 166 -21.25 14.84 -12.56
C SER A 166 -20.19 14.98 -11.46
N PRO A 167 -18.90 15.12 -11.82
CA PRO A 167 -17.85 15.39 -10.84
C PRO A 167 -18.14 16.62 -9.97
N VAL A 168 -18.86 17.62 -10.51
CA VAL A 168 -19.28 18.82 -9.77
C VAL A 168 -20.22 18.47 -8.62
N THR A 169 -21.20 17.59 -8.86
CA THR A 169 -22.16 17.15 -7.84
C THR A 169 -21.48 16.26 -6.80
N GLN A 170 -20.53 15.42 -7.22
CA GLN A 170 -19.79 14.54 -6.32
C GLN A 170 -18.86 15.30 -5.36
N VAL A 171 -18.40 16.51 -5.73
CA VAL A 171 -17.52 17.32 -4.86
C VAL A 171 -18.17 17.61 -3.52
N ALA A 172 -19.47 17.92 -3.49
CA ALA A 172 -20.16 18.21 -2.24
C ALA A 172 -20.16 16.99 -1.30
N THR A 173 -20.47 15.81 -1.84
CA THR A 173 -20.45 14.55 -1.08
C THR A 173 -19.06 14.25 -0.54
N VAL A 174 -18.02 14.30 -1.38
CA VAL A 174 -16.65 14.00 -0.94
C VAL A 174 -16.12 15.05 0.05
N ALA A 175 -16.51 16.32 -0.09
CA ALA A 175 -16.16 17.35 0.88
C ALA A 175 -16.84 17.08 2.24
N ASP A 176 -18.13 16.73 2.25
CA ASP A 176 -18.84 16.37 3.48
C ASP A 176 -18.23 15.11 4.14
N ASP A 177 -17.81 14.12 3.34
CA ASP A 177 -17.16 12.91 3.83
C ASP A 177 -15.76 13.18 4.41
N LEU A 178 -14.98 14.08 3.80
CA LEU A 178 -13.71 14.55 4.35
C LEU A 178 -13.92 15.25 5.70
N ASP A 179 -14.86 16.18 5.78
CA ASP A 179 -15.18 16.91 7.01
C ASP A 179 -15.63 15.95 8.13
N ALA A 180 -16.43 14.93 7.79
CA ALA A 180 -16.89 13.92 8.73
C ALA A 180 -15.74 13.01 9.21
N ALA A 181 -14.86 12.58 8.30
CA ALA A 181 -13.70 11.77 8.64
C ALA A 181 -12.70 12.54 9.51
N GLU A 182 -12.49 13.83 9.21
CA GLU A 182 -11.65 14.72 9.99
C GLU A 182 -12.21 14.96 11.40
N ALA A 183 -13.52 15.20 11.52
CA ALA A 183 -14.17 15.33 12.81
C ALA A 183 -14.10 14.05 13.65
N ALA A 184 -14.26 12.88 13.01
CA ALA A 184 -14.11 11.59 13.68
C ALA A 184 -12.67 11.35 14.16
N ALA A 185 -11.68 11.63 13.31
CA ALA A 185 -10.26 11.56 13.65
C ALA A 185 -9.91 12.48 14.83
N ALA A 186 -10.37 13.73 14.80
CA ALA A 186 -10.16 14.69 15.87
C ALA A 186 -10.81 14.25 17.19
N ALA A 187 -11.99 13.61 17.14
CA ALA A 187 -12.64 13.08 18.33
C ALA A 187 -11.84 11.94 18.96
N VAL A 188 -11.32 11.00 18.15
CA VAL A 188 -10.44 9.91 18.64
C VAL A 188 -9.16 10.48 19.23
N ALA A 189 -8.52 11.44 18.55
CA ALA A 189 -7.31 12.10 19.06
C ALA A 189 -7.55 12.81 20.40
N ALA A 190 -8.70 13.46 20.58
CA ALA A 190 -9.04 14.19 21.79
C ALA A 190 -9.29 13.29 23.02
N GLU A 191 -9.56 12.00 22.82
CA GLU A 191 -9.69 11.03 23.92
C GLU A 191 -8.34 10.51 24.44
N VAL A 192 -7.25 10.75 23.68
CA VAL A 192 -5.92 10.25 24.01
C VAL A 192 -5.11 11.34 24.72
N ASP A 193 -4.95 11.18 26.03
CA ASP A 193 -4.04 11.99 26.83
C ASP A 193 -2.70 11.27 27.01
N VAL A 194 -1.67 11.76 26.33
CA VAL A 194 -0.31 11.18 26.36
C VAL A 194 0.41 11.39 27.69
N GLU A 195 -0.15 12.19 28.61
CA GLU A 195 0.38 12.33 29.97
C GLU A 195 -0.08 11.20 30.92
N ASP A 196 -1.08 10.41 30.51
CA ASP A 196 -1.71 9.36 31.33
C ASP A 196 -1.18 7.93 31.04
N THR A 197 -1.65 6.96 31.82
CA THR A 197 -1.44 5.53 31.49
C THR A 197 -2.29 5.14 30.29
N LEU A 198 -1.69 4.49 29.29
CA LEU A 198 -2.34 4.21 28.02
C LEU A 198 -2.45 2.71 27.77
N GLU A 199 -3.53 2.33 27.11
CA GLU A 199 -3.75 0.95 26.64
C GLU A 199 -3.52 0.87 25.14
N VAL A 200 -3.13 -0.32 24.66
CA VAL A 200 -2.88 -0.58 23.22
C VAL A 200 -4.10 -0.22 22.36
N ASP A 201 -5.31 -0.35 22.91
CA ASP A 201 -6.56 -0.02 22.24
C ASP A 201 -6.63 1.45 21.80
N ALA A 202 -5.97 2.38 22.50
CA ALA A 202 -5.90 3.80 22.09
C ALA A 202 -5.13 3.98 20.77
N VAL A 203 -3.98 3.29 20.63
CA VAL A 203 -3.18 3.32 19.38
C VAL A 203 -3.93 2.65 18.24
N ILE A 204 -4.66 1.57 18.52
CA ILE A 204 -5.52 0.89 17.52
C ILE A 204 -6.60 1.86 17.03
N ALA A 205 -7.31 2.53 17.94
CA ALA A 205 -8.36 3.49 17.56
C ALA A 205 -7.80 4.64 16.70
N LEU A 206 -6.64 5.20 17.05
CA LEU A 206 -5.97 6.23 16.25
C LEU A 206 -5.58 5.72 14.85
N GLN A 207 -5.08 4.48 14.77
CA GLN A 207 -4.73 3.85 13.50
C GLN A 207 -5.97 3.63 12.62
N GLU A 208 -7.07 3.14 13.18
CA GLU A 208 -8.33 2.94 12.45
C GLU A 208 -8.90 4.28 11.94
N ALA A 209 -8.84 5.34 12.76
CA ALA A 209 -9.24 6.68 12.34
C ALA A 209 -8.34 7.22 11.20
N ALA A 210 -7.03 6.97 11.26
CA ALA A 210 -6.10 7.37 10.21
C ALA A 210 -6.40 6.64 8.89
N GLU A 211 -6.69 5.34 8.94
CA GLU A 211 -7.04 4.55 7.76
C GLU A 211 -8.34 5.04 7.11
N ALA A 212 -9.37 5.38 7.90
CA ALA A 212 -10.62 5.95 7.39
C ALA A 212 -10.41 7.31 6.71
N LEU A 213 -9.59 8.19 7.30
CA LEU A 213 -9.24 9.48 6.70
C LEU A 213 -8.38 9.32 5.43
N ALA A 214 -7.47 8.34 5.41
CA ALA A 214 -6.68 8.04 4.23
C ALA A 214 -7.52 7.52 3.05
N GLU A 215 -8.59 6.74 3.33
CA GLU A 215 -9.53 6.26 2.32
C GLU A 215 -10.27 7.42 1.65
N THR A 216 -10.82 8.35 2.43
CA THR A 216 -11.52 9.55 1.91
C THR A 216 -10.57 10.50 1.16
N LEU A 217 -9.33 10.67 1.64
CA LEU A 217 -8.28 11.40 0.91
C LEU A 217 -7.97 10.76 -0.47
N ASN A 218 -7.95 9.44 -0.55
CA ASN A 218 -7.75 8.74 -1.81
C ASN A 218 -8.95 8.93 -2.75
N GLU A 219 -10.18 8.93 -2.23
CA GLU A 219 -11.38 9.24 -3.00
C GLU A 219 -11.37 10.68 -3.54
N SER A 220 -11.01 11.67 -2.72
CA SER A 220 -10.85 13.06 -3.19
C SER A 220 -9.79 13.20 -4.27
N SER A 221 -8.69 12.44 -4.18
CA SER A 221 -7.64 12.41 -5.21
C SER A 221 -8.14 11.80 -6.51
N ARG A 222 -8.93 10.71 -6.44
CA ARG A 222 -9.60 10.13 -7.61
C ARG A 222 -10.57 11.12 -8.23
N LEU A 223 -11.34 11.83 -7.42
CA LEU A 223 -12.29 12.83 -7.91
C LEU A 223 -11.58 14.02 -8.56
N ASP A 224 -10.47 14.53 -8.01
CA ASP A 224 -9.69 15.59 -8.68
C ASP A 224 -9.10 15.09 -10.00
N ASN A 225 -8.62 13.84 -10.07
CA ASN A 225 -8.17 13.25 -11.33
C ASN A 225 -9.31 13.13 -12.35
N THR A 226 -10.48 12.66 -11.93
CA THR A 226 -11.69 12.63 -12.77
C THR A 226 -12.07 14.03 -13.21
N MET A 227 -12.03 15.04 -12.34
CA MET A 227 -12.32 16.44 -12.70
C MET A 227 -11.28 17.01 -13.67
N ARG A 228 -10.00 16.65 -13.57
CA ARG A 228 -8.97 17.03 -14.55
C ARG A 228 -9.23 16.37 -15.91
N ALA A 229 -9.50 15.06 -15.91
CA ALA A 229 -9.84 14.30 -17.11
C ALA A 229 -11.16 14.78 -17.75
N SER A 230 -12.11 15.25 -16.93
CA SER A 230 -13.40 15.80 -17.37
C SER A 230 -13.38 17.32 -17.54
N SER A 231 -12.25 18.00 -17.28
CA SER A 231 -12.19 19.47 -17.33
C SER A 231 -12.43 20.00 -18.74
N TRP A 232 -12.10 19.20 -19.75
CA TRP A 232 -12.50 19.49 -21.12
C TRP A 232 -14.02 19.46 -21.27
N MET A 233 -14.76 18.64 -20.52
CA MET A 233 -16.23 18.60 -20.53
C MET A 233 -16.87 19.90 -19.99
N PHE A 234 -16.13 20.66 -19.18
CA PHE A 234 -16.61 21.86 -18.51
C PHE A 234 -15.68 23.06 -18.73
N ARG A 235 -15.03 23.12 -19.90
CA ARG A 235 -13.93 24.04 -20.22
C ARG A 235 -14.22 25.54 -19.97
N ASP A 236 -15.49 25.91 -19.85
CA ASP A 236 -15.99 27.27 -19.63
C ASP A 236 -16.78 27.46 -18.31
N GLY A 237 -16.82 26.45 -17.43
CA GLY A 237 -17.69 26.46 -16.25
C GLY A 237 -16.97 26.97 -14.99
N ASP A 238 -17.26 28.21 -14.58
CA ASP A 238 -16.92 28.73 -13.24
C ASP A 238 -17.23 27.72 -12.12
N ALA A 239 -18.26 26.90 -12.32
CA ALA A 239 -18.66 25.82 -11.42
C ALA A 239 -17.56 24.74 -11.21
N VAL A 240 -16.88 24.27 -12.26
CA VAL A 240 -15.82 23.25 -12.09
C VAL A 240 -14.59 23.84 -11.42
N ILE A 241 -14.21 25.07 -11.78
CA ILE A 241 -13.09 25.75 -11.13
C ILE A 241 -13.39 25.91 -9.63
N ALA A 242 -14.57 26.43 -9.29
CA ALA A 242 -15.00 26.61 -7.90
C ALA A 242 -15.10 25.27 -7.14
N SER A 243 -15.62 24.21 -7.77
CA SER A 243 -15.67 22.87 -7.17
C SER A 243 -14.26 22.30 -6.92
N ARG A 244 -13.32 22.51 -7.84
CA ARG A 244 -11.93 22.05 -7.64
C ARG A 244 -11.23 22.83 -6.52
N GLU A 245 -11.42 24.14 -6.46
CA GLU A 245 -10.91 24.96 -5.35
C GLU A 245 -11.49 24.53 -4.01
N THR A 246 -12.79 24.21 -3.98
CA THR A 246 -13.47 23.65 -2.81
C THR A 246 -12.84 22.33 -2.40
N LEU A 247 -12.76 21.35 -3.32
CA LEU A 247 -12.17 20.05 -3.02
C LEU A 247 -10.71 20.15 -2.57
N ALA A 248 -9.92 21.01 -3.22
CA ALA A 248 -8.52 21.22 -2.85
C ALA A 248 -8.35 21.80 -1.44
N ARG A 249 -9.24 22.70 -1.01
CA ARG A 249 -9.22 23.24 0.35
C ARG A 249 -9.48 22.14 1.38
N HIS A 250 -10.59 21.40 1.25
CA HIS A 250 -10.93 20.30 2.17
C HIS A 250 -9.86 19.21 2.15
N HIS A 251 -9.31 18.87 0.98
CA HIS A 251 -8.22 17.91 0.86
C HIS A 251 -6.97 18.36 1.64
N ASN A 252 -6.55 19.61 1.51
CA ASN A 252 -5.37 20.12 2.21
C ASN A 252 -5.58 20.22 3.73
N GLU A 253 -6.78 20.58 4.16
CA GLU A 253 -7.19 20.57 5.58
C GLU A 253 -7.10 19.14 6.13
N ALA A 254 -7.75 18.17 5.47
CA ALA A 254 -7.70 16.76 5.84
C ALA A 254 -6.28 16.13 5.81
N VAL A 255 -5.42 16.52 4.86
CA VAL A 255 -4.01 16.07 4.83
C VAL A 255 -3.25 16.56 6.07
N THR A 256 -3.53 17.78 6.52
CA THR A 256 -2.91 18.34 7.73
C THR A 256 -3.38 17.55 8.95
N SER A 257 -4.68 17.35 9.09
CA SER A 257 -5.27 16.60 10.20
C SER A 257 -4.86 15.12 10.22
N TYR A 258 -4.66 14.50 9.04
CA TYR A 258 -4.08 13.17 8.93
C TYR A 258 -2.66 13.12 9.49
N ALA A 259 -1.81 14.09 9.17
CA ALA A 259 -0.45 14.16 9.70
C ALA A 259 -0.44 14.35 11.23
N GLU A 260 -1.26 15.26 11.74
CA GLU A 260 -1.40 15.49 13.20
C GLU A 260 -1.88 14.23 13.93
N LEU A 261 -2.83 13.48 13.35
CA LEU A 261 -3.31 12.22 13.93
C LEU A 261 -2.21 11.16 14.02
N LEU A 262 -1.36 11.07 12.99
CA LEU A 262 -0.23 10.14 12.99
C LEU A 262 0.81 10.50 14.07
N ASP A 263 1.05 11.78 14.29
CA ASP A 263 1.94 12.24 15.37
C ASP A 263 1.38 11.82 16.74
N VAL A 264 0.08 12.03 16.99
CA VAL A 264 -0.59 11.59 18.24
C VAL A 264 -0.50 10.07 18.43
N ARG A 265 -0.70 9.29 17.35
CA ARG A 265 -0.55 7.83 17.38
C ARG A 265 0.86 7.41 17.77
N ASP A 266 1.87 8.04 17.18
CA ASP A 266 3.27 7.70 17.41
C ASP A 266 3.70 8.06 18.84
N ASP A 267 3.25 9.21 19.35
CA ASP A 267 3.46 9.62 20.74
C ASP A 267 2.80 8.64 21.72
N ALA A 268 1.53 8.26 21.47
CA ALA A 268 0.82 7.28 22.29
C ALA A 268 1.52 5.90 22.29
N ALA A 269 2.03 5.46 21.13
CA ALA A 269 2.77 4.22 21.01
C ALA A 269 4.09 4.25 21.81
N ALA A 270 4.80 5.39 21.80
CA ALA A 270 6.02 5.57 22.58
C ALA A 270 5.76 5.51 24.09
N VAL A 271 4.68 6.14 24.57
CA VAL A 271 4.25 6.09 25.97
C VAL A 271 3.95 4.65 26.40
N ILE A 272 3.25 3.87 25.58
CA ILE A 272 2.95 2.46 25.86
C ILE A 272 4.24 1.62 25.91
N GLU A 273 5.19 1.86 25.02
CA GLU A 273 6.48 1.17 25.04
C GLU A 273 7.26 1.45 26.33
N GLU A 274 7.29 2.71 26.78
CA GLU A 274 7.91 3.10 28.04
C GLU A 274 7.24 2.42 29.25
N GLN A 275 5.90 2.38 29.28
CA GLN A 275 5.14 1.71 30.34
C GLN A 275 5.46 0.21 30.41
N GLN A 276 5.51 -0.47 29.25
CA GLN A 276 5.87 -1.88 29.18
C GLN A 276 7.32 -2.13 29.62
N LEU A 277 8.24 -1.23 29.26
CA LEU A 277 9.64 -1.33 29.69
C LEU A 277 9.77 -1.16 31.20
N ALA A 278 9.10 -0.17 31.77
CA ALA A 278 9.08 0.08 33.22
C ALA A 278 8.51 -1.13 33.97
N GLU A 279 7.41 -1.72 33.49
CA GLU A 279 6.82 -2.90 34.10
C GLU A 279 7.72 -4.13 33.99
N ARG A 280 8.34 -4.36 32.82
CA ARG A 280 9.36 -5.41 32.67
C ARG A 280 10.52 -5.22 33.64
N GLN A 281 10.99 -3.99 33.83
CA GLN A 281 12.07 -3.70 34.77
C GLN A 281 11.65 -4.02 36.21
N ARG A 282 10.44 -3.62 36.63
CA ARG A 282 9.90 -3.97 37.96
C ARG A 282 9.82 -5.48 38.17
N GLN A 283 9.42 -6.23 37.16
CA GLN A 283 9.36 -7.69 37.22
C GLN A 283 10.76 -8.31 37.37
N VAL A 284 11.74 -7.81 36.62
CA VAL A 284 13.14 -8.23 36.76
C VAL A 284 13.67 -7.92 38.15
N ASP A 285 13.45 -6.70 38.64
CA ASP A 285 13.89 -6.27 39.98
C ASP A 285 13.24 -7.13 41.07
N ALA A 286 11.95 -7.45 40.95
CA ALA A 286 11.25 -8.33 41.88
C ALA A 286 11.86 -9.75 41.90
N ILE A 287 12.21 -10.30 40.74
CA ILE A 287 12.87 -11.61 40.63
C ILE A 287 14.27 -11.58 41.26
N VAL A 288 15.07 -10.56 40.93
CA VAL A 288 16.44 -10.42 41.43
C VAL A 288 16.46 -10.21 42.94
N ASN A 289 15.60 -9.33 43.47
CA ASN A 289 15.49 -9.08 44.90
C ASN A 289 14.98 -10.34 45.63
N GLY A 290 13.98 -11.02 45.09
CA GLY A 290 13.49 -12.28 45.67
C GLY A 290 14.56 -13.37 45.68
N TRP A 291 15.40 -13.44 44.65
CA TRP A 291 16.55 -14.36 44.62
C TRP A 291 17.60 -13.99 45.68
N TRP A 292 17.91 -12.71 45.84
CA TRP A 292 18.85 -12.24 46.87
C TRP A 292 18.34 -12.54 48.28
N ASP A 293 17.07 -12.27 48.57
CA ASP A 293 16.45 -12.56 49.88
C ASP A 293 16.50 -14.06 50.21
N ASP A 294 16.20 -14.93 49.23
CA ASP A 294 16.29 -16.38 49.36
C ASP A 294 17.75 -16.84 49.58
N PHE A 295 18.70 -16.27 48.85
CA PHE A 295 20.12 -16.54 49.03
C PHE A 295 20.60 -16.15 50.44
N GLU A 296 20.29 -14.94 50.91
CA GLU A 296 20.66 -14.47 52.26
C GLU A 296 20.05 -15.35 53.35
N THR A 297 18.79 -15.74 53.19
CA THR A 297 18.09 -16.62 54.14
C THR A 297 18.78 -17.99 54.22
N ARG A 298 19.08 -18.61 53.08
CA ARG A 298 19.78 -19.90 53.03
C ARG A 298 21.20 -19.81 53.57
N HIS A 299 21.93 -18.75 53.23
CA HIS A 299 23.28 -18.54 53.71
C HIS A 299 23.33 -18.33 55.23
N ALA A 300 22.39 -17.54 55.79
CA ALA A 300 22.27 -17.37 57.22
C ALA A 300 21.90 -18.68 57.95
N ALA A 301 21.06 -19.53 57.34
CA ALA A 301 20.74 -20.84 57.89
C ALA A 301 21.96 -21.77 57.92
N LEU A 302 22.75 -21.81 56.84
CA LEU A 302 24.00 -22.57 56.77
C LEU A 302 25.00 -22.12 57.85
N LEU A 303 25.19 -20.81 58.01
CA LEU A 303 26.08 -20.28 59.05
C LEU A 303 25.63 -20.64 60.47
N ARG A 304 24.31 -20.71 60.73
CA ARG A 304 23.78 -21.19 62.01
C ARG A 304 24.05 -22.67 62.22
N GLU A 305 23.82 -23.49 61.20
CA GLU A 305 24.09 -24.94 61.24
C GLU A 305 25.59 -25.21 61.50
N GLU A 306 26.48 -24.49 60.82
CA GLU A 306 27.92 -24.57 61.06
C GLU A 306 28.31 -24.14 62.49
N ALA A 307 27.71 -23.07 63.02
CA ALA A 307 27.97 -22.61 64.38
C ALA A 307 27.45 -23.59 65.45
N GLU A 308 26.27 -24.16 65.25
CA GLU A 308 25.70 -25.19 66.12
C GLU A 308 26.57 -26.46 66.11
N ALA A 309 27.02 -26.91 64.93
CA ALA A 309 27.93 -28.03 64.80
C ALA A 309 29.28 -27.79 65.50
N ALA A 310 29.83 -26.57 65.38
CA ALA A 310 31.06 -26.19 66.07
C ALA A 310 30.90 -26.18 67.60
N ALA A 311 29.79 -25.63 68.11
CA ALA A 311 29.48 -25.61 69.54
C ALA A 311 29.29 -27.04 70.11
N ALA A 312 28.59 -27.90 69.38
CA ALA A 312 28.42 -29.31 69.75
C ALA A 312 29.76 -30.06 69.78
N ALA A 313 30.67 -29.79 68.83
CA ALA A 313 32.00 -30.38 68.82
C ALA A 313 32.84 -29.93 70.03
N GLU A 314 32.77 -28.65 70.40
CA GLU A 314 33.45 -28.12 71.60
C GLU A 314 32.89 -28.73 72.89
N GLU A 315 31.57 -28.89 73.00
CA GLU A 315 30.94 -29.58 74.13
C GLU A 315 31.35 -31.05 74.22
N ALA A 316 31.33 -31.78 73.09
CA ALA A 316 31.80 -33.17 73.04
C ALA A 316 33.27 -33.29 73.46
N ALA A 317 34.14 -32.35 73.05
CA ALA A 317 35.53 -32.32 73.47
C ALA A 317 35.67 -32.07 74.98
N ARG A 318 34.86 -31.18 75.57
CA ARG A 318 34.83 -30.95 77.03
C ARG A 318 34.34 -32.18 77.80
N GLN A 319 33.31 -32.86 77.31
CA GLN A 319 32.81 -34.09 77.92
C GLN A 319 33.87 -35.20 77.87
N ALA A 320 34.52 -35.40 76.72
CA ALA A 320 35.60 -36.38 76.58
C ALA A 320 36.77 -36.09 77.54
N ALA A 321 37.18 -34.82 77.69
CA ALA A 321 38.22 -34.44 78.64
C ALA A 321 37.81 -34.70 80.10
N ALA A 322 36.55 -34.46 80.46
CA ALA A 322 36.04 -34.74 81.81
C ALA A 322 35.97 -36.25 82.10
N GLU A 323 35.60 -37.08 81.11
CA GLU A 323 35.63 -38.54 81.22
C GLU A 323 37.05 -39.07 81.37
N GLU A 324 38.03 -38.50 80.67
CA GLU A 324 39.46 -38.82 80.84
C GLU A 324 39.96 -38.47 82.25
N ASP A 325 39.60 -37.30 82.78
CA ASP A 325 39.94 -36.89 84.16
C ASP A 325 39.28 -37.82 85.21
N GLU A 326 38.04 -38.24 84.99
CA GLU A 326 37.32 -39.17 85.87
C GLU A 326 37.93 -40.58 85.82
N GLN A 327 38.34 -41.06 84.64
CA GLN A 327 39.11 -42.30 84.48
C GLN A 327 40.47 -42.24 85.16
N GLN A 328 41.20 -41.13 85.03
CA GLN A 328 42.47 -40.94 85.75
C GLN A 328 42.29 -40.91 87.28
N SER A 329 41.23 -40.27 87.77
CA SER A 329 40.85 -40.29 89.19
C SER A 329 40.48 -41.70 89.68
N TYR A 330 39.84 -42.51 88.84
CA TYR A 330 39.46 -43.88 89.16
C TYR A 330 40.67 -44.82 89.18
N ASP A 331 41.61 -44.64 88.25
CA ASP A 331 42.86 -45.40 88.19
C ASP A 331 43.77 -45.09 89.41
N ASP A 332 43.90 -43.81 89.82
CA ASP A 332 44.65 -43.39 91.02
C ASP A 332 44.03 -43.94 92.33
N SER A 333 42.72 -44.16 92.34
CA SER A 333 42.00 -44.78 93.47
C SER A 333 42.15 -46.31 93.52
N SER A 334 42.57 -46.94 92.41
CA SER A 334 42.71 -48.40 92.29
C SER A 334 44.12 -48.93 92.63
N GLU A 335 45.13 -48.06 92.66
CA GLU A 335 46.50 -48.43 93.03
C GLU A 335 46.73 -48.61 94.55
N GLY A 336 45.68 -48.52 95.36
CA GLY A 336 45.70 -48.78 96.81
C GLY A 336 45.54 -50.25 97.25
N ALA A 337 45.29 -51.21 96.35
CA ALA A 337 45.04 -52.61 96.71
C ALA A 337 45.96 -53.60 95.95
N SER A 338 47.15 -53.77 96.53
CA SER A 338 48.09 -54.89 96.42
C SER A 338 47.55 -56.23 95.86
N GLY A 339 48.32 -56.83 94.94
CA GLY A 339 48.75 -58.22 95.11
C GLY A 339 48.83 -59.09 93.85
N ASN A 340 50.06 -59.41 93.44
CA ASN A 340 50.49 -60.45 92.49
C ASN A 340 49.64 -61.73 92.46
N ASP A 341 49.51 -62.34 91.26
CA ASP A 341 50.03 -63.70 91.00
C ASP A 341 50.03 -64.10 89.51
N SER A 342 51.24 -64.29 88.98
CA SER A 342 51.80 -65.45 88.25
C SER A 342 51.02 -66.30 87.21
N TYR A 343 51.81 -66.69 86.18
CA TYR A 343 51.67 -67.74 85.14
C TYR A 343 51.03 -67.32 83.81
N ASP A 344 51.78 -67.10 82.72
CA ASP A 344 52.57 -68.04 81.88
C ASP A 344 51.72 -69.02 81.06
N SER A 345 51.59 -68.74 79.75
CA SER A 345 52.03 -69.60 78.63
C SER A 345 51.20 -69.38 77.37
N GLY A 346 51.90 -69.35 76.22
CA GLY A 346 51.48 -70.09 75.03
C GLY A 346 50.92 -69.30 73.85
N ASP A 347 51.83 -68.94 72.96
CA ASP A 347 51.81 -69.21 71.51
C ASP A 347 50.61 -68.84 70.62
N GLY A 348 50.93 -68.20 69.48
CA GLY A 348 50.08 -68.30 68.28
C GLY A 348 50.15 -67.14 67.28
N GLN A 349 51.23 -67.06 66.51
CA GLN A 349 51.28 -66.84 65.04
C GLN A 349 50.11 -66.06 64.38
N SER A 350 50.31 -64.90 63.75
CA SER A 350 50.96 -64.68 62.43
C SER A 350 49.96 -64.25 61.35
N GLY A 351 50.34 -63.19 60.61
CA GLY A 351 49.86 -62.85 59.28
C GLY A 351 48.90 -61.66 59.28
N GLY A 352 49.11 -60.57 58.56
CA GLY A 352 49.99 -60.34 57.42
C GLY A 352 49.23 -59.50 56.38
N GLY A 353 49.93 -58.55 55.75
CA GLY A 353 49.45 -57.78 54.58
C GLY A 353 48.88 -56.42 54.97
N GLY A 354 49.52 -55.28 54.70
CA GLY A 354 50.23 -54.93 53.47
C GLY A 354 49.23 -54.35 52.48
N GLY A 355 49.15 -53.02 52.40
CA GLY A 355 48.28 -52.30 51.47
C GLY A 355 48.64 -52.53 49.99
N PRO A 356 47.91 -51.89 49.07
CA PRO A 356 48.62 -50.88 48.30
C PRO A 356 47.81 -49.60 48.05
N GLY A 357 48.43 -48.45 48.33
CA GLY A 357 48.00 -47.17 47.79
C GLY A 357 48.15 -47.17 46.27
N TYR A 358 47.06 -46.89 45.58
CA TYR A 358 47.02 -46.71 44.13
C TYR A 358 47.85 -45.49 43.71
N THR A 359 48.85 -45.69 42.84
CA THR A 359 49.79 -44.68 42.31
C THR A 359 49.59 -44.37 40.80
N GLY A 360 48.44 -44.75 40.22
CA GLY A 360 48.09 -44.47 38.82
C GLY A 360 47.49 -43.06 38.59
N ASN A 361 47.42 -42.64 37.32
CA ASN A 361 46.96 -41.30 36.93
C ASN A 361 45.50 -41.04 37.31
N ARG A 362 45.22 -39.80 37.72
CA ARG A 362 43.91 -39.41 38.25
C ARG A 362 43.05 -38.54 37.31
N CYS A 363 41.99 -39.09 36.72
CA CYS A 363 40.96 -38.44 35.90
C CYS A 363 39.76 -37.90 36.73
N TYR A 364 39.57 -36.57 36.75
CA TYR A 364 38.52 -35.90 37.52
C TYR A 364 37.29 -35.56 36.66
N ASN A 365 36.09 -35.62 37.26
CA ASN A 365 34.87 -35.11 36.62
C ASN A 365 34.83 -33.57 36.63
N PRO A 366 34.08 -32.92 35.70
CA PRO A 366 33.92 -31.48 35.69
C PRO A 366 33.34 -30.99 37.02
N GLY A 367 34.09 -30.13 37.73
CA GLY A 367 33.77 -29.69 39.11
C GLY A 367 34.68 -30.25 40.20
N GLY A 368 35.58 -31.19 39.89
CA GLY A 368 36.85 -31.41 40.62
C GLY A 368 36.80 -32.01 42.04
N LYS A 369 35.63 -32.31 42.61
CA LYS A 369 35.54 -32.77 44.02
C LYS A 369 35.60 -34.30 44.22
N THR A 370 35.58 -35.11 43.16
CA THR A 370 35.70 -36.58 43.24
C THR A 370 36.52 -37.15 42.08
N TYR A 371 37.18 -38.31 42.31
CA TYR A 371 38.09 -38.97 41.37
C TYR A 371 37.85 -40.50 41.28
N ARG A 372 38.12 -41.11 40.11
CA ARG A 372 38.19 -42.57 39.90
C ARG A 372 39.33 -42.99 38.96
N PRO A 373 40.00 -44.15 39.19
CA PRO A 373 41.02 -44.72 38.30
C PRO A 373 40.70 -44.53 36.82
N CYS A 374 41.61 -43.88 36.10
CA CYS A 374 41.76 -44.20 34.70
C CYS A 374 42.46 -45.59 34.64
#